data_AF-B1KKD1-F1
#
_entry.id   AF-B1KKD1-F1
#
_cell.length_a   1.000
_cell.length_b   1.000
_cell.length_c   1.000
_cell.angle_alpha   90.00
_cell.angle_beta   90.00
_cell.angle_gamma   90.00
#
_symmetry.space_group_name_H-M   'P 1'
#
loop_
_entity.id
_entity.type
_entity.pdbx_description
1 polymer ?
#
loop_
_entity_poly.entity_id
_entity_poly.type
_entity_poly.pdbx_seq_one_letter_code
_entity_poly.pdbx_strand_id
1 'polypeptide(L)'
;MLGFKAKEMRRLFYVVTKLALFAALLTGCSVAYQPSNGVKEGYQDFMLPSGCIVLTYVGNGRATASALQEVWQRRATEWCPTGFDIVSMNRDIRHGSMVSPVGGGDARLGTQTPVLSGVFKCMGGIEHISGSVQASEQDRKFIQLAADIWSNNPSCG
;
A
#
# COMPACT_ATOMS: atom_id res chain seq x y z
N MET A 1 -3.56 -13.90 58.99
CA MET A 1 -4.31 -13.22 57.90
C MET A 1 -3.41 -12.95 56.70
N LEU A 2 -2.98 -13.98 55.95
CA LEU A 2 -2.08 -13.83 54.79
C LEU A 2 -2.61 -14.50 53.50
N GLY A 3 -3.70 -15.27 53.57
CA GLY A 3 -4.24 -16.03 52.44
C GLY A 3 -5.15 -15.25 51.49
N PHE A 4 -5.63 -14.06 51.88
CA PHE A 4 -6.62 -13.31 51.08
C PHE A 4 -5.98 -12.53 49.91
N LYS A 5 -4.76 -11.98 50.09
CA LYS A 5 -4.05 -11.20 49.05
C LYS A 5 -3.63 -12.02 47.83
N ALA A 6 -3.36 -13.31 48.00
CA ALA A 6 -2.83 -14.15 46.92
C ALA A 6 -3.88 -14.55 45.87
N LYS A 7 -5.18 -14.53 46.22
CA LYS A 7 -6.27 -14.93 45.33
C LYS A 7 -6.70 -13.78 44.40
N GLU A 8 -6.68 -12.54 44.91
CA GLU A 8 -6.93 -11.33 44.11
C GLU A 8 -5.79 -11.05 43.12
N MET A 9 -4.52 -11.20 43.53
CA MET A 9 -3.38 -11.02 42.62
C MET A 9 -3.41 -12.01 41.44
N ARG A 10 -3.81 -13.26 41.66
CA ARG A 10 -3.96 -14.24 40.57
C ARG A 10 -5.09 -13.88 39.60
N ARG A 11 -6.19 -13.30 40.07
CA ARG A 11 -7.27 -12.82 39.20
C ARG A 11 -6.82 -11.63 38.36
N LEU A 12 -6.06 -10.69 38.95
CA LEU A 12 -5.53 -9.54 38.22
C LEU A 12 -4.57 -9.97 37.11
N PHE A 13 -3.62 -10.85 37.43
CA PHE A 13 -2.72 -11.42 36.43
C PHE A 13 -3.48 -12.14 35.32
N TYR A 14 -4.48 -12.97 35.66
CA TYR A 14 -5.23 -13.72 34.64
C TYR A 14 -6.04 -12.80 33.70
N VAL A 15 -6.61 -11.72 34.21
CA VAL A 15 -7.34 -10.72 33.40
C VAL A 15 -6.38 -9.94 32.50
N VAL A 16 -5.25 -9.49 33.03
CA VAL A 16 -4.22 -8.77 32.27
C VAL A 16 -3.62 -9.66 31.18
N THR A 17 -3.30 -10.93 31.49
CA THR A 17 -2.78 -11.88 30.51
C THR A 17 -3.80 -12.21 29.41
N LYS A 18 -5.10 -12.31 29.75
CA LYS A 18 -6.16 -12.51 28.74
C LYS A 18 -6.37 -11.29 27.84
N LEU A 19 -6.29 -10.07 28.39
CA LEU A 19 -6.36 -8.84 27.61
C LEU A 19 -5.17 -8.71 26.64
N ALA A 20 -3.96 -9.04 27.10
CA ALA A 20 -2.76 -9.03 26.28
C ALA A 20 -2.83 -10.07 25.13
N LEU A 21 -3.39 -11.26 25.38
CA LEU A 21 -3.55 -12.30 24.37
C LEU A 21 -4.58 -11.92 23.29
N PHE A 22 -5.64 -11.20 23.67
CA PHE A 22 -6.69 -10.75 22.73
C PHE A 22 -6.18 -9.62 21.81
N ALA A 23 -5.31 -8.74 22.32
CA ALA A 23 -4.68 -7.68 21.53
C ALA A 23 -3.68 -8.23 20.49
N ALA A 24 -3.02 -9.36 20.79
CA ALA A 24 -2.06 -9.99 19.88
C ALA A 24 -2.70 -10.71 18.67
N LEU A 25 -4.01 -10.97 18.69
CA LEU A 25 -4.74 -11.66 17.63
C LEU A 25 -5.33 -10.72 16.57
N LEU A 26 -5.08 -9.41 16.67
CA LEU A 26 -5.51 -8.39 15.71
C LEU A 26 -4.48 -8.14 14.60
N THR A 27 -3.63 -9.12 14.26
CA THR A 27 -2.73 -9.00 13.11
C THR A 27 -3.56 -9.07 11.82
N GLY A 28 -4.00 -7.90 11.36
CA GLY A 28 -4.76 -7.76 10.11
C GLY A 28 -3.99 -8.33 8.92
N CYS A 29 -4.73 -8.89 7.95
CA CYS A 29 -4.20 -9.18 6.62
C CYS A 29 -3.71 -7.86 6.02
N SER A 30 -2.43 -7.54 6.21
CA SER A 30 -1.87 -6.27 5.77
C SER A 30 -1.54 -6.32 4.28
N VAL A 31 -1.79 -5.21 3.61
CA VAL A 31 -1.27 -4.97 2.26
C VAL A 31 0.23 -4.70 2.41
N ALA A 32 1.08 -5.38 1.64
CA ALA A 32 2.53 -5.28 1.80
C ALA A 32 3.04 -3.88 1.42
N TYR A 33 3.52 -3.11 2.41
CA TYR A 33 4.08 -1.77 2.21
C TYR A 33 5.55 -1.85 1.79
N GLN A 34 5.79 -2.00 0.49
CA GLN A 34 7.13 -2.15 -0.08
C GLN A 34 7.20 -1.57 -1.49
N PRO A 35 8.40 -1.22 -2.00
CA PRO A 35 8.58 -0.90 -3.42
C PRO A 35 8.17 -2.07 -4.32
N SER A 36 7.48 -1.76 -5.42
CA SER A 36 7.09 -2.71 -6.46
C SER A 36 7.88 -2.47 -7.75
N ASN A 37 8.09 -3.54 -8.50
CA ASN A 37 8.61 -3.51 -9.86
C ASN A 37 7.51 -3.71 -10.93
N GLY A 38 6.26 -3.42 -10.58
CA GLY A 38 5.11 -3.50 -11.48
C GLY A 38 4.53 -4.92 -11.62
N VAL A 39 5.23 -5.94 -11.09
CA VAL A 39 4.78 -7.33 -11.06
C VAL A 39 4.40 -7.76 -9.65
N LYS A 40 5.16 -7.33 -8.64
CA LYS A 40 4.90 -7.64 -7.23
C LYS A 40 3.93 -6.64 -6.60
N GLU A 41 3.27 -7.04 -5.52
CA GLU A 41 2.50 -6.11 -4.67
C GLU A 41 3.43 -5.04 -4.06
N GLY A 42 2.92 -3.81 -3.95
CA GLY A 42 3.68 -2.67 -3.43
C GLY A 42 3.44 -1.38 -4.21
N TYR A 43 4.21 -0.34 -3.89
CA TYR A 43 4.10 0.99 -4.49
C TYR A 43 5.16 1.26 -5.56
N GLN A 44 4.81 2.11 -6.52
CA GLN A 44 5.68 2.68 -7.53
C GLN A 44 5.42 4.19 -7.60
N ASP A 45 6.47 4.99 -7.51
CA ASP A 45 6.37 6.43 -7.59
C ASP A 45 7.42 7.05 -8.51
N PHE A 46 7.04 8.14 -9.18
CA PHE A 46 7.92 8.89 -10.06
C PHE A 46 7.57 10.38 -10.01
N MET A 47 8.60 11.22 -9.89
CA MET A 47 8.44 12.67 -9.93
C MET A 47 8.47 13.15 -11.39
N LEU A 48 7.43 13.88 -11.78
CA LEU A 48 7.36 14.53 -13.09
C LEU A 48 8.14 15.85 -13.09
N PRO A 49 8.63 16.31 -14.25
CA PRO A 49 9.35 17.58 -14.37
C PRO A 49 8.58 18.80 -13.86
N SER A 50 7.25 18.76 -13.87
CA SER A 50 6.35 19.81 -13.37
C SER A 50 6.23 19.89 -11.85
N GLY A 51 6.84 18.94 -11.12
CA GLY A 51 6.72 18.82 -9.68
C GLY A 51 5.47 18.05 -9.20
N CYS A 52 4.68 17.48 -10.11
CA CYS A 52 3.69 16.47 -9.75
C CYS A 52 4.36 15.11 -9.52
N ILE A 53 3.72 14.26 -8.71
CA ILE A 53 4.19 12.91 -8.42
C ILE A 53 3.13 11.92 -8.88
N VAL A 54 3.54 10.96 -9.70
CA VAL A 54 2.72 9.80 -10.09
C VAL A 54 2.99 8.70 -9.08
N LEU A 55 1.95 8.13 -8.50
CA LEU A 55 2.04 7.04 -7.53
C LEU A 55 1.00 5.96 -7.87
N THR A 56 1.47 4.74 -7.99
CA THR A 56 0.64 3.56 -8.16
C THR A 56 0.91 2.56 -7.04
N TYR A 57 -0.15 1.89 -6.61
CA TYR A 57 -0.08 0.80 -5.65
C TYR A 57 -0.75 -0.45 -6.21
N VAL A 58 -0.01 -1.55 -6.24
CA VAL A 58 -0.48 -2.88 -6.63
C VAL A 58 -0.79 -3.67 -5.36
N GLY A 59 -2.05 -4.02 -5.15
CA GLY A 59 -2.46 -4.86 -4.02
C GLY A 59 -2.23 -6.35 -4.29
N ASN A 60 -2.76 -7.20 -3.39
CA ASN A 60 -2.94 -8.62 -3.65
C ASN A 60 -4.41 -8.96 -3.85
N GLY A 61 -4.71 -10.22 -4.19
CA GLY A 61 -6.08 -10.68 -4.43
C GLY A 61 -7.03 -10.63 -3.22
N ARG A 62 -6.56 -10.18 -2.05
CA ARG A 62 -7.38 -9.97 -0.84
C ARG A 62 -7.46 -8.51 -0.41
N ALA A 63 -6.72 -7.62 -1.07
CA ALA A 63 -6.63 -6.23 -0.68
C ALA A 63 -7.94 -5.49 -0.99
N THR A 64 -8.45 -4.73 -0.02
CA THR A 64 -9.67 -3.94 -0.18
C THR A 64 -9.35 -2.56 -0.75
N ALA A 65 -10.33 -1.91 -1.39
CA ALA A 65 -10.14 -0.56 -1.91
C ALA A 65 -9.74 0.45 -0.83
N SER A 66 -10.25 0.31 0.40
CA SER A 66 -9.87 1.15 1.54
C SER A 66 -8.42 0.92 1.97
N ALA A 67 -7.98 -0.34 2.01
CA ALA A 67 -6.61 -0.67 2.37
C ALA A 67 -5.61 -0.14 1.33
N LEU A 68 -5.93 -0.25 0.02
CA LEU A 68 -5.12 0.36 -1.04
C LEU A 68 -5.05 1.88 -0.91
N GLN A 69 -6.17 2.52 -0.60
CA GLN A 69 -6.21 3.96 -0.42
C GLN A 69 -5.37 4.42 0.78
N GLU A 70 -5.41 3.69 1.89
CA GLU A 70 -4.63 4.00 3.08
C GLU A 70 -3.11 3.95 2.80
N VAL A 71 -2.62 2.87 2.17
CA VAL A 71 -1.20 2.73 1.84
C VAL A 71 -0.75 3.71 0.75
N TRP A 72 -1.63 4.04 -0.20
CA TRP A 72 -1.37 5.07 -1.20
C TRP A 72 -1.26 6.46 -0.55
N GLN A 73 -2.19 6.81 0.33
CA GLN A 73 -2.16 8.08 1.07
C GLN A 73 -0.95 8.16 1.98
N ARG A 74 -0.60 7.08 2.67
CA ARG A 74 0.61 7.00 3.47
C ARG A 74 1.85 7.35 2.64
N ARG A 75 1.98 6.75 1.45
CA ARG A 75 3.12 7.03 0.57
C ARG A 75 3.10 8.46 0.03
N ALA A 76 1.93 9.00 -0.31
CA ALA A 76 1.80 10.40 -0.72
C ALA A 76 2.18 11.39 0.41
N THR A 77 1.82 11.08 1.66
CA THR A 77 2.22 11.86 2.84
C THR A 77 3.72 11.79 3.09
N GLU A 78 4.37 10.66 2.82
CA GLU A 78 5.84 10.58 2.90
C GLU A 78 6.51 11.55 1.93
N TRP A 79 5.95 11.74 0.73
CA TRP A 79 6.41 12.75 -0.23
C TRP A 79 6.07 14.18 0.18
N CYS A 80 4.88 14.39 0.76
CA CYS A 80 4.35 15.71 1.12
C CYS A 80 3.85 15.74 2.58
N PRO A 81 4.74 15.87 3.59
CA PRO A 81 4.34 15.86 5.00
C PRO A 81 3.42 17.02 5.40
N THR A 82 3.49 18.12 4.66
CA THR A 82 2.66 19.33 4.86
C THR A 82 1.28 19.24 4.21
N GLY A 83 1.02 18.16 3.46
CA GLY A 83 -0.22 17.96 2.71
C GLY A 83 -0.01 17.97 1.19
N PHE A 84 -0.94 17.33 0.49
CA PHE A 84 -0.94 17.20 -0.96
C PHE A 84 -2.36 17.34 -1.53
N ASP A 85 -2.43 17.85 -2.75
CA ASP A 85 -3.65 17.88 -3.55
C ASP A 85 -3.64 16.71 -4.54
N ILE A 86 -4.72 15.94 -4.56
CA ILE A 86 -4.91 14.85 -5.53
C ILE A 86 -5.38 15.46 -6.84
N VAL A 87 -4.54 15.37 -7.88
CA VAL A 87 -4.84 15.85 -9.22
C VAL A 87 -5.72 14.85 -9.96
N SER A 88 -5.38 13.56 -9.86
CA SER A 88 -6.20 12.48 -10.42
C SER A 88 -6.03 11.21 -9.61
N MET A 89 -7.05 10.35 -9.64
CA MET A 89 -6.98 9.03 -9.03
C MET A 89 -7.86 8.05 -9.81
N ASN A 90 -7.31 6.88 -10.11
CA ASN A 90 -7.95 5.81 -10.86
C ASN A 90 -7.80 4.48 -10.13
N ARG A 91 -8.88 3.69 -10.14
CA ARG A 91 -8.92 2.34 -9.57
C ARG A 91 -9.09 1.35 -10.71
N ASP A 92 -8.26 0.31 -10.71
CA ASP A 92 -8.27 -0.71 -11.74
C ASP A 92 -8.15 -2.12 -11.13
N ILE A 93 -8.53 -3.14 -11.90
CA ILE A 93 -8.37 -4.54 -11.55
C ILE A 93 -7.57 -5.21 -12.67
N ARG A 94 -6.35 -5.62 -12.35
CA ARG A 94 -5.52 -6.42 -13.25
C ARG A 94 -5.99 -7.87 -13.21
N HIS A 95 -6.45 -8.35 -14.35
CA HIS A 95 -6.82 -9.75 -14.53
C HIS A 95 -5.60 -10.56 -14.97
N GLY A 96 -5.42 -11.72 -14.34
CA GLY A 96 -4.38 -12.67 -14.68
C GLY A 96 -4.87 -14.11 -14.62
N SER A 97 -3.94 -15.06 -14.72
CA SER A 97 -4.25 -16.47 -14.54
C SER A 97 -3.09 -17.21 -13.89
N MET A 98 -3.39 -18.14 -13.00
CA MET A 98 -2.44 -19.09 -12.42
C MET A 98 -2.82 -20.53 -12.77
N VAL A 99 -1.83 -21.42 -12.84
CA VAL A 99 -2.07 -22.86 -13.01
C VAL A 99 -1.99 -23.51 -11.64
N SER A 100 -2.99 -24.32 -11.30
CA SER A 100 -3.09 -25.02 -10.03
C SER A 100 -3.47 -26.47 -10.27
N PRO A 101 -2.81 -27.44 -9.62
CA PRO A 101 -3.21 -28.84 -9.71
C PRO A 101 -4.55 -29.05 -8.99
N VAL A 102 -5.55 -29.55 -9.69
CA VAL A 102 -6.88 -29.86 -9.16
C VAL A 102 -7.25 -31.28 -9.60
N GLY A 103 -7.34 -32.21 -8.66
CA GLY A 103 -7.75 -33.59 -8.95
C GLY A 103 -6.81 -34.38 -9.88
N GLY A 104 -5.51 -34.09 -9.87
CA GLY A 104 -4.51 -34.81 -10.68
C GLY A 104 -4.30 -34.24 -12.10
N GLY A 105 -4.96 -33.14 -12.45
CA GLY A 105 -4.70 -32.36 -13.67
C GLY A 105 -4.45 -30.89 -13.37
N ASP A 106 -3.94 -30.16 -14.37
CA ASP A 106 -3.68 -28.73 -14.28
C ASP A 106 -4.93 -27.91 -14.63
N ALA A 107 -5.42 -27.12 -13.68
CA ALA A 107 -6.51 -26.18 -13.91
C ALA A 107 -5.99 -24.75 -13.96
N ARG A 108 -6.45 -23.96 -14.94
CA ARG A 108 -6.14 -22.53 -15.04
C ARG A 108 -7.19 -21.73 -14.26
N LEU A 109 -6.76 -21.05 -13.21
CA LEU A 109 -7.58 -20.22 -12.35
C LEU A 109 -7.36 -18.74 -12.67
N GLY A 110 -8.43 -17.96 -12.77
CA GLY A 110 -8.33 -16.50 -12.95
C GLY A 110 -7.84 -15.82 -11.67
N THR A 111 -7.02 -14.79 -11.81
CA THR A 111 -6.60 -13.92 -10.70
C THR A 111 -7.10 -12.50 -10.92
N GLN A 112 -7.39 -11.81 -9.83
CA GLN A 112 -7.75 -10.39 -9.83
C GLN A 112 -6.82 -9.67 -8.86
N THR A 113 -6.18 -8.60 -9.33
CA THR A 113 -5.25 -7.81 -8.55
C THR A 113 -5.68 -6.35 -8.58
N PRO A 114 -6.18 -5.80 -7.47
CA PRO A 114 -6.58 -4.40 -7.41
C PRO A 114 -5.36 -3.50 -7.54
N VAL A 115 -5.51 -2.40 -8.28
CA VAL A 115 -4.49 -1.38 -8.48
C VAL A 115 -5.11 -0.01 -8.23
N LEU A 116 -4.40 0.84 -7.49
CA LEU A 116 -4.76 2.23 -7.28
C LEU A 116 -3.65 3.12 -7.83
N SER A 117 -3.96 3.89 -8.87
CA SER A 117 -3.02 4.82 -9.50
C SER A 117 -3.50 6.24 -9.27
N GLY A 118 -2.60 7.18 -9.05
CA GLY A 118 -2.97 8.57 -8.87
C GLY A 118 -1.81 9.52 -9.10
N VAL A 119 -2.16 10.79 -9.25
CA VAL A 119 -1.24 11.90 -9.40
C VAL A 119 -1.56 12.91 -8.33
N PHE A 120 -0.53 13.40 -7.62
CA PHE A 120 -0.69 14.41 -6.60
C PHE A 120 0.41 15.47 -6.66
N LYS A 121 0.15 16.61 -6.02
CA LYS A 121 1.07 17.74 -5.92
C LYS A 121 1.19 18.16 -4.46
N CYS A 122 2.42 18.39 -3.98
CA CYS A 122 2.63 18.89 -2.62
C CYS A 122 2.18 20.35 -2.49
N MET A 123 1.52 20.69 -1.39
CA MET A 123 1.07 22.06 -1.12
C MET A 123 2.21 22.95 -0.58
N GLY A 124 3.15 22.37 0.17
CA GLY A 124 4.27 23.09 0.82
C GLY A 124 5.65 22.86 0.20
N GLY A 125 5.71 22.36 -1.05
CA GLY A 125 6.95 21.93 -1.69
C GLY A 125 7.26 20.45 -1.45
N ILE A 126 8.18 19.90 -2.25
CA ILE A 126 8.60 18.50 -2.17
C ILE A 126 9.77 18.40 -1.19
N GLU A 127 9.60 17.64 -0.11
CA GLU A 127 10.77 17.21 0.66
C GLU A 127 11.43 16.07 -0.10
N HIS A 128 12.56 16.38 -0.74
CA HIS A 128 13.39 15.37 -1.37
C HIS A 128 13.93 14.47 -0.25
N ILE A 129 13.33 13.29 -0.05
CA ILE A 129 13.86 12.29 0.87
C ILE A 129 15.21 11.85 0.30
N SER A 130 16.28 12.49 0.76
CA SER A 130 17.65 12.21 0.34
C SER A 130 17.97 10.75 0.70
N GLY A 131 17.91 9.86 -0.31
CA GLY A 131 18.12 8.42 -0.15
C GLY A 131 16.93 7.52 -0.48
N SER A 132 15.72 8.04 -0.73
CA SER A 132 14.65 7.21 -1.30
C SER A 132 14.83 7.12 -2.82
N VAL A 133 15.47 6.07 -3.28
CA VAL A 133 15.43 5.66 -4.69
C VAL A 133 13.95 5.61 -5.09
N GLN A 134 13.55 6.35 -6.11
CA GLN A 134 12.20 6.27 -6.66
C GLN A 134 11.88 4.80 -6.90
N ALA A 135 10.76 4.30 -6.39
CA ALA A 135 10.48 2.85 -6.46
C ALA A 135 10.36 2.37 -7.92
N SER A 136 10.14 3.31 -8.85
CA SER A 136 9.97 3.05 -10.27
C SER A 136 11.20 3.25 -11.14
N GLU A 137 12.37 3.64 -10.60
CA GLU A 137 13.53 4.05 -11.41
C GLU A 137 14.02 2.94 -12.38
N GLN A 138 13.63 1.68 -12.12
CA GLN A 138 13.97 0.52 -12.95
C GLN A 138 12.79 -0.03 -13.78
N ASP A 139 11.57 0.48 -13.62
CA ASP A 139 10.38 0.01 -14.35
C ASP A 139 10.04 0.94 -15.53
N ARG A 140 10.56 0.60 -16.71
CA ARG A 140 10.31 1.36 -17.95
C ARG A 140 8.82 1.51 -18.29
N LYS A 141 7.97 0.53 -17.94
CA LYS A 141 6.53 0.63 -18.24
C LYS A 141 5.87 1.69 -17.37
N PHE A 142 6.29 1.77 -16.10
CA PHE A 142 5.81 2.79 -15.19
C PHE A 142 6.30 4.19 -15.61
N ILE A 143 7.56 4.31 -16.01
CA ILE A 143 8.11 5.57 -16.52
C ILE A 143 7.34 6.04 -17.76
N GLN A 144 7.01 5.12 -18.69
CA GLN A 144 6.20 5.45 -19.87
C GLN A 144 4.79 5.90 -19.47
N LEU A 145 4.13 5.20 -18.54
CA LEU A 145 2.84 5.61 -18.00
C LEU A 145 2.90 7.01 -17.38
N ALA A 146 3.94 7.31 -16.61
CA ALA A 146 4.14 8.62 -16.00
C ALA A 146 4.32 9.71 -17.07
N ALA A 147 5.08 9.42 -18.13
CA ALA A 147 5.26 10.33 -19.28
C ALA A 147 3.94 10.56 -20.03
N ASP A 148 3.15 9.52 -20.26
CA ASP A 148 1.85 9.62 -20.93
C ASP A 148 0.84 10.41 -20.07
N ILE A 149 0.85 10.23 -18.75
CA ILE A 149 0.05 11.02 -17.82
C ILE A 149 0.46 12.49 -17.89
N TRP A 150 1.77 12.77 -17.95
CA TRP A 150 2.30 14.12 -18.06
C TRP A 150 1.85 14.80 -19.35
N SER A 151 1.96 14.13 -20.50
CA SER A 151 1.57 14.72 -21.79
C SER A 151 0.07 15.02 -21.90
N ASN A 152 -0.77 14.33 -21.13
CA ASN A 152 -2.23 14.41 -21.23
C ASN A 152 -2.90 15.20 -20.10
N ASN A 153 -2.18 15.63 -19.05
CA ASN A 153 -2.75 16.40 -17.95
C ASN A 153 -2.14 17.80 -17.83
N PRO A 154 -2.85 18.87 -18.26
CA PRO A 154 -2.34 20.24 -18.18
C PRO A 154 -2.20 20.75 -16.74
N SER A 155 -2.86 20.11 -15.77
CA SER A 155 -2.69 20.41 -14.33
C SER A 155 -1.31 20.01 -13.78
N CYS A 156 -0.60 19.14 -14.50
CA CYS A 156 0.75 18.68 -14.22
C CYS A 156 1.69 18.89 -15.41
N GLY A 157 1.32 19.69 -16.40
CA GLY A 157 2.03 19.94 -17.66
C GLY A 157 2.65 21.32 -17.70
#